data_AF-A0A2W6D8B7-F1
#
_entry.id   AF-A0A2W6D8B7-F1
#
_cell.length_a   1.000
_cell.length_b   1.000
_cell.length_c   1.000
_cell.angle_alpha   90.00
_cell.angle_beta   90.00
_cell.angle_gamma   90.00
#
_symmetry.space_group_name_H-M   'P 1'
#
loop_
_entity.id
_entity.type
_entity.pdbx_description
1 polymer ?
#
loop_
_entity_poly.entity_id
_entity_poly.type
_entity_poly.pdbx_seq_one_letter_code
_entity_poly.pdbx_strand_id
1 'polypeptide(L)'
;MRTVVLYGREGCCLCEQARELLLRARARHPFELCERDIEQDEALHRAYLERIPVVTLDGVPAFELFVDEQELERLLGEPGGPRSSGPTQPGPAPAGPAPSPQAPRQ
;
A
#
# COMPACT_ATOMS: atom_id res chain seq x y z
N MET A 1 -12.11 -10.18 -5.88
CA MET A 1 -11.10 -10.40 -4.83
C MET A 1 -10.43 -9.05 -4.60
N ARG A 2 -10.19 -8.62 -3.36
CA ARG A 2 -9.58 -7.30 -3.12
C ARG A 2 -8.09 -7.35 -3.43
N THR A 3 -7.55 -6.31 -4.08
CA THR A 3 -6.11 -6.15 -4.27
C THR A 3 -5.58 -5.12 -3.29
N VAL A 4 -4.53 -5.48 -2.55
CA VAL A 4 -3.88 -4.67 -1.53
C VAL A 4 -2.43 -4.50 -1.94
N VAL A 5 -1.98 -3.27 -2.13
CA VAL A 5 -0.58 -2.97 -2.48
C VAL A 5 0.07 -2.21 -1.33
N LEU A 6 1.18 -2.75 -0.81
CA LEU A 6 2.05 -2.08 0.15
C LEU A 6 3.23 -1.47 -0.60
N TYR A 7 3.29 -0.15 -0.61
CA TYR A 7 4.45 0.61 -1.06
C TYR A 7 5.34 0.91 0.12
N GLY A 8 6.57 0.47 0.04
CA GLY A 8 7.55 0.64 1.10
C GLY A 8 8.95 0.58 0.54
N ARG A 9 9.92 0.52 1.43
CA ARG A 9 11.32 0.26 1.09
C ARG A 9 11.88 -0.84 1.96
N GLU A 10 12.87 -1.56 1.42
CA GLU A 10 13.65 -2.50 2.21
C GLU A 10 14.35 -1.81 3.41
N GLY A 11 14.39 -2.50 4.55
CA GLY A 11 15.06 -2.01 5.77
C GLY A 11 14.27 -0.99 6.62
N CYS A 12 13.01 -0.72 6.30
CA CYS A 12 12.17 0.18 7.11
C CYS A 12 11.32 -0.59 8.13
N CYS A 13 11.57 -0.37 9.43
CA CYS A 13 10.79 -1.01 10.52
C CYS A 13 9.28 -0.70 10.48
N LEU A 14 8.86 0.44 9.93
CA LEU A 14 7.44 0.79 9.76
C LEU A 14 6.79 -0.03 8.64
N CYS A 15 7.52 -0.27 7.55
CA CYS A 15 7.03 -1.08 6.43
C CYS A 15 6.86 -2.55 6.86
N GLU A 16 7.81 -3.08 7.63
CA GLU A 16 7.72 -4.44 8.18
C GLU A 16 6.50 -4.62 9.10
N GLN A 17 6.21 -3.63 9.95
CA GLN A 17 5.01 -3.65 10.80
C GLN A 17 3.73 -3.62 9.96
N ALA A 18 3.64 -2.73 8.98
CA ALA A 18 2.50 -2.66 8.06
C ALA A 18 2.30 -4.00 7.32
N ARG A 19 3.38 -4.61 6.85
CA ARG A 19 3.37 -5.92 6.20
C ARG A 19 2.83 -7.02 7.11
N GLU A 20 3.28 -7.06 8.37
CA GLU A 20 2.80 -8.05 9.33
C GLU A 20 1.29 -7.89 9.58
N LEU A 21 0.81 -6.66 9.75
CA LEU A 21 -0.62 -6.37 9.89
C LEU A 21 -1.43 -6.84 8.68
N LEU A 22 -0.95 -6.57 7.46
CA LEU A 22 -1.58 -7.03 6.23
C LEU A 22 -1.62 -8.57 6.17
N LEU A 23 -0.53 -9.26 6.52
CA LEU A 23 -0.50 -10.72 6.54
C LEU A 23 -1.50 -11.31 7.54
N ARG A 24 -1.62 -10.71 8.73
CA ARG A 24 -2.62 -11.10 9.74
C ARG A 24 -4.05 -10.86 9.25
N ALA A 25 -4.30 -9.72 8.60
CA ALA A 25 -5.59 -9.43 8.00
C ALA A 25 -5.92 -10.40 6.86
N ARG A 26 -4.92 -10.81 6.06
CA ARG A 26 -5.07 -11.77 4.95
C ARG A 26 -5.53 -13.14 5.41
N ALA A 27 -5.17 -13.53 6.63
CA ALA A 27 -5.62 -14.78 7.25
C ALA A 27 -7.12 -14.75 7.58
N ARG A 28 -7.70 -13.57 7.84
CA ARG A 28 -9.11 -13.36 8.16
C ARG A 28 -9.95 -13.03 6.91
N HIS A 29 -9.39 -12.22 6.02
CA HIS A 29 -10.01 -11.74 4.79
C HIS A 29 -9.13 -12.10 3.58
N PRO A 30 -9.55 -13.00 2.67
CA PRO A 30 -8.73 -13.35 1.52
C PRO A 30 -8.63 -12.17 0.54
N PHE A 31 -7.42 -11.65 0.37
CA PHE A 31 -7.08 -10.60 -0.59
C PHE A 31 -5.71 -10.88 -1.22
N GLU A 32 -5.45 -10.23 -2.35
CA GLU A 32 -4.18 -10.26 -3.04
C GLU A 32 -3.24 -9.21 -2.45
N LEU A 33 -2.13 -9.63 -1.85
CA LEU A 33 -1.13 -8.73 -1.28
C LEU A 33 0.03 -8.57 -2.27
N CYS A 34 0.26 -7.36 -2.74
CA CYS A 34 1.40 -7.00 -3.58
C CYS A 34 2.33 -6.05 -2.82
N GLU A 35 3.61 -6.40 -2.77
CA GLU A 35 4.64 -5.54 -2.19
C GLU A 35 5.35 -4.80 -3.34
N ARG A 36 5.52 -3.49 -3.21
CA ARG A 36 6.18 -2.63 -4.17
C ARG A 36 7.24 -1.81 -3.46
N ASP A 37 8.48 -2.05 -3.85
CA ASP A 37 9.59 -1.24 -3.41
C ASP A 37 9.59 0.09 -4.16
N ILE A 38 9.58 1.21 -3.43
CA ILE A 38 9.58 2.54 -4.01
C ILE A 38 10.97 2.96 -4.50
N GLU A 39 12.07 2.34 -4.04
CA GLU A 39 13.42 2.66 -4.51
C GLU A 39 13.68 2.10 -5.92
N GLN A 40 12.93 1.07 -6.33
CA GLN A 40 12.96 0.53 -7.68
C GLN A 40 12.27 1.40 -8.74
N ASP A 41 11.52 2.43 -8.34
CA ASP A 41 10.77 3.30 -9.25
C ASP A 41 10.92 4.77 -8.85
N GLU A 42 11.58 5.58 -9.69
CA GLU A 42 11.85 6.98 -9.38
C GLU A 42 10.57 7.81 -9.17
N ALA A 43 9.46 7.47 -9.85
CA ALA A 43 8.19 8.16 -9.69
C ALA A 43 7.56 7.83 -8.35
N LEU A 44 7.57 6.56 -7.94
CA LEU A 44 7.10 6.14 -6.61
C LEU A 44 7.99 6.70 -5.51
N HIS A 45 9.31 6.69 -5.70
CA HIS A 45 10.27 7.25 -4.77
C HIS A 45 9.95 8.73 -4.51
N ARG A 46 9.86 9.56 -5.55
CA ARG A 46 9.55 10.98 -5.37
C ARG A 46 8.16 11.25 -4.78
N ALA A 47 7.19 10.37 -5.04
CA ALA A 47 5.82 10.54 -4.55
C ALA A 47 5.65 10.09 -3.09
N TYR A 48 6.35 9.03 -2.67
CA TYR A 48 6.09 8.31 -1.42
C TYR A 48 7.26 8.24 -0.44
N LEU A 49 8.48 8.65 -0.80
CA LEU A 49 9.66 8.57 0.08
C LEU A 49 9.42 9.11 1.49
N GLU A 50 8.67 10.21 1.63
CA GLU A 50 8.35 10.82 2.93
C GLU A 50 7.04 10.32 3.55
N ARG A 51 6.34 9.39 2.88
CA ARG A 51 4.98 8.93 3.24
C ARG A 51 4.88 7.41 3.42
N ILE A 52 5.98 6.68 3.19
CA ILE A 52 6.03 5.24 3.44
C ILE A 52 5.79 4.93 4.93
N PRO A 53 5.09 3.83 5.26
CA PRO A 53 4.44 2.89 4.35
C PRO A 53 3.13 3.46 3.76
N VAL A 54 2.88 3.22 2.47
CA VAL A 54 1.60 3.55 1.81
C VAL A 54 0.88 2.25 1.43
N VAL A 55 -0.38 2.10 1.83
CA VAL A 55 -1.21 0.94 1.51
C VAL A 55 -2.38 1.36 0.65
N THR A 56 -2.52 0.75 -0.52
CA THR A 56 -3.68 0.95 -1.39
C THR A 56 -4.59 -0.27 -1.40
N LEU A 57 -5.89 -0.04 -1.27
CA LEU A 57 -6.96 -1.02 -1.43
C LEU A 57 -7.63 -0.76 -2.78
N ASP A 58 -7.59 -1.74 -3.69
CA ASP A 58 -8.17 -1.65 -5.04
C ASP A 58 -7.65 -0.44 -5.85
N GLY A 59 -6.37 -0.10 -5.65
CA GLY A 59 -5.73 1.08 -6.26
C GLY A 59 -6.04 2.41 -5.57
N VAL A 60 -6.87 2.43 -4.53
CA VAL A 60 -7.17 3.62 -3.73
C VAL A 60 -6.28 3.64 -2.48
N PRO A 61 -5.45 4.68 -2.25
CA PRO A 61 -4.67 4.79 -1.02
C PRO A 61 -5.61 4.91 0.18
N ALA A 62 -5.43 3.97 1.12
CA ALA A 62 -6.23 3.85 2.33
C ALA A 62 -5.42 4.23 3.58
N PHE A 63 -4.13 3.94 3.57
CA PHE A 63 -3.23 4.26 4.67
C PHE A 63 -1.92 4.82 4.13
N GLU A 64 -1.34 5.76 4.87
CA GLU A 64 -0.01 6.32 4.65
C GLU A 64 0.60 6.65 6.00
N LEU A 65 1.93 6.54 6.14
CA LEU A 65 2.72 6.75 7.36
C LEU A 65 2.42 5.78 8.52
N PHE A 66 1.17 5.45 8.75
CA PHE A 66 0.70 4.58 9.81
C PHE A 66 -0.46 3.70 9.31
N VAL A 67 -0.35 2.40 9.58
CA VAL A 67 -1.40 1.43 9.25
C VAL A 67 -2.04 0.99 10.56
N ASP A 68 -3.34 1.23 10.68
CA ASP A 68 -4.11 0.77 11.83
C ASP A 68 -4.77 -0.58 11.50
N GLU A 69 -4.56 -1.58 12.35
CA GLU A 69 -5.10 -2.94 12.14
C GLU A 69 -6.64 -2.95 12.15
N GLN A 70 -7.25 -2.24 13.08
CA GLN A 70 -8.72 -2.25 13.27
C GLN A 70 -9.41 -1.60 12.08
N GLU A 71 -8.89 -0.46 11.61
CA GLU A 71 -9.42 0.22 10.44
C GLU A 71 -9.19 -0.57 9.15
N LEU A 72 -8.02 -1.22 9.02
CA LEU A 72 -7.74 -2.11 7.89
C LEU A 72 -8.75 -3.25 7.83
N GLU A 73 -8.99 -3.93 8.95
CA GLU A 73 -9.98 -5.00 9.04
C GLU A 73 -11.39 -4.50 8.70
N ARG A 74 -11.78 -3.32 9.18
CA ARG A 74 -13.07 -2.72 8.86
C ARG A 74 -13.23 -2.49 7.35
N LEU A 75 -12.23 -1.94 6.69
CA LEU A 75 -12.23 -1.70 5.24
C LEU A 75 -12.27 -3.02 4.43
N LEU A 76 -11.64 -4.07 4.95
CA LEU A 76 -11.64 -5.41 4.35
C LEU A 76 -12.92 -6.21 4.65
N GLY A 77 -13.68 -5.85 5.68
CA GLY A 77 -14.95 -6.47 6.06
C GLY A 77 -16.17 -5.88 5.34
N GLU A 78 -16.19 -4.58 5.11
CA GLU A 78 -17.33 -3.88 4.50
C GLU A 78 -17.34 -4.06 2.97
N PRO A 79 -18.34 -4.69 2.32
CA PRO A 79 -18.37 -4.91 0.87
C PRO A 79 -18.55 -3.63 0.01
N GLY A 80 -18.44 -2.44 0.60
CA GLY A 80 -18.37 -1.16 -0.11
C GLY A 80 -17.17 -0.39 0.38
N GLY A 81 -16.28 0.01 -0.53
CA GLY A 81 -15.10 0.82 -0.26
C GLY A 81 -15.41 2.12 0.51
N PRO A 82 -14.38 2.88 0.94
CA PRO A 82 -14.50 3.90 1.97
C PRO A 82 -15.59 4.91 1.67
N ARG A 83 -16.77 4.75 2.29
CA ARG A 83 -17.74 5.83 2.44
C ARG A 83 -17.28 6.64 3.63
N SER A 84 -16.32 7.52 3.33
CA SER A 84 -15.63 8.53 4.14
C SER A 84 -16.04 8.64 5.61
N SER A 85 -15.07 8.45 6.51
CA SER A 85 -15.06 9.02 7.86
C SER A 85 -13.60 9.27 8.29
N GLY A 86 -13.04 10.44 7.94
CA GLY A 86 -11.74 10.93 8.46
C GLY A 86 -10.75 11.45 7.40
N PRO A 87 -10.04 12.59 7.62
CA PRO A 87 -9.24 13.27 6.61
C PRO A 87 -7.82 12.71 6.53
N THR A 88 -7.61 11.72 5.67
CA THR A 88 -6.38 11.66 4.89
C THR A 88 -6.83 11.85 3.46
N GLN A 89 -6.67 13.07 2.94
CA GLN A 89 -6.93 13.30 1.53
C GLN A 89 -5.95 12.41 0.77
N PRO A 90 -6.44 11.50 -0.09
CA PRO A 90 -5.56 10.70 -0.92
C PRO A 90 -4.81 11.69 -1.81
N GLY A 91 -3.51 11.88 -1.53
CA GLY A 91 -2.62 12.59 -2.43
C GLY A 91 -2.74 12.00 -3.84
N PRO A 92 -2.51 12.80 -4.90
CA PRO A 92 -2.80 12.39 -6.27
C PRO A 92 -2.22 11.00 -6.52
N ALA A 93 -3.09 10.04 -6.87
CA ALA A 93 -2.65 8.75 -7.38
C ALA A 93 -1.64 9.05 -8.50
N PRO A 94 -0.48 8.38 -8.54
CA PRO A 94 0.50 8.63 -9.59
C PRO A 94 -0.17 8.35 -10.94
N ALA A 95 -0.51 9.43 -11.65
CA ALA A 95 -0.96 9.37 -13.02
C ALA A 95 0.28 9.14 -13.88
N GLY A 96 0.60 7.89 -14.20
CA GLY A 96 1.77 7.58 -15.01
C GLY A 96 1.90 6.10 -15.38
N PRO A 97 2.03 5.76 -16.68
CA PRO A 97 2.02 4.39 -17.16
C PRO A 97 3.42 3.75 -17.28
N ALA A 98 3.36 2.41 -17.32
CA ALA A 98 4.26 1.43 -17.96
C ALA A 98 5.57 1.01 -17.24
N PRO A 99 5.85 -0.31 -17.23
CA PRO A 99 6.99 -0.91 -16.56
C PRO A 99 8.29 -0.61 -17.31
N SER A 100 9.34 -0.21 -16.59
CA SER A 100 10.70 -0.26 -17.15
C SER A 100 11.29 -1.67 -16.98
N PRO A 101 11.94 -2.22 -18.03
CA PRO A 101 12.37 -3.61 -18.08
C PRO A 101 13.52 -3.87 -17.11
N GLN A 102 13.46 -5.03 -16.45
CA GLN A 102 14.57 -5.56 -15.65
C GLN A 102 15.88 -5.49 -16.46
N ALA A 103 16.86 -4.75 -15.93
CA ALA A 103 18.22 -4.82 -16.43
C ALA A 103 18.82 -6.20 -16.08
N PRO A 104 19.42 -6.94 -17.03
CA PRO A 104 20.13 -8.17 -16.71
C PRO A 104 21.39 -7.83 -15.91
N ARG A 105 21.55 -8.54 -14.78
CA ARG A 105 22.78 -8.54 -13.96
C ARG A 105 23.93 -9.08 -14.82
N GLN A 106 25.06 -8.38 -14.81
CA GLN A 106 26.36 -8.90 -15.26
C GLN A 106 27.14 -9.39 -14.03
#